data_AF-A0A937ZXE3-F1
#
_entry.id   AF-A0A937ZXE3-F1
#
_cell.length_a   1.000
_cell.length_b   1.000
_cell.length_c   1.000
_cell.angle_alpha   90.00
_cell.angle_beta   90.00
_cell.angle_gamma   90.00
#
_symmetry.space_group_name_H-M   'P 1'
#
loop_
_entity.id
_entity.type
_entity.pdbx_description
1 polymer ?
#
loop_
_entity_poly.entity_id
_entity_poly.type
_entity_poly.pdbx_seq_one_letter_code
_entity_poly.pdbx_strand_id
1 'polypeptide(L)'
;MTAGKGEPLPGSPLFRGLRVGLLGGSFNPAHDGHRYVSTEALRRLGLDEVWWLVSPQNPLKPAAGMAPLAERLAGARAVARHPRIRITALEARLGTTWTIDTIVALGRRFPGTRFVWLMGADNLVQIPRWRDWSSIFNRIAIAVIARAPY
;
A
#
# COMPACT_ATOMS: atom_id res chain seq x y z
N MET A 1 -27.53 -6.41 9.25
CA MET A 1 -26.46 -5.64 8.57
C MET A 1 -25.21 -5.72 9.43
N THR A 2 -24.33 -6.68 9.17
CA THR A 2 -23.10 -6.87 9.95
C THR A 2 -22.05 -5.87 9.53
N ALA A 3 -21.72 -4.95 10.44
CA ALA A 3 -20.58 -4.05 10.35
C ALA A 3 -19.31 -4.83 9.93
N GLY A 4 -18.59 -4.30 8.94
CA GLY A 4 -17.37 -4.90 8.41
C GLY A 4 -16.40 -5.19 9.55
N LYS A 5 -16.03 -6.46 9.72
CA LYS A 5 -15.07 -6.94 10.72
C LYS A 5 -13.88 -5.98 10.77
N GLY A 6 -13.79 -5.19 11.85
CA GLY A 6 -12.61 -4.41 12.17
C GLY A 6 -11.43 -5.35 12.25
N GLU A 7 -10.53 -5.24 11.28
CA GLU A 7 -9.42 -6.16 11.09
C GLU A 7 -8.46 -6.12 12.29
N PRO A 8 -7.99 -7.30 12.77
CA PRO A 8 -7.14 -7.38 13.96
C PRO A 8 -5.77 -6.76 13.69
N LEU A 9 -5.28 -5.95 14.64
CA LEU A 9 -3.89 -5.46 14.69
C LEU A 9 -3.55 -5.32 16.19
N PRO A 10 -2.61 -6.07 16.80
CA PRO A 10 -1.23 -6.34 16.36
C PRO A 10 -0.85 -7.83 16.27
N GLY A 11 0.16 -8.18 15.47
CA GLY A 11 0.83 -9.48 15.52
C GLY A 11 0.09 -10.65 14.91
N SER A 12 -0.98 -10.41 14.15
CA SER A 12 -1.95 -11.46 13.80
C SER A 12 -1.23 -12.68 13.20
N PRO A 13 -1.29 -13.86 13.86
CA PRO A 13 -0.73 -15.10 13.35
C PRO A 13 -1.25 -15.45 11.95
N LEU A 14 -2.40 -14.89 11.57
CA LEU A 14 -3.04 -15.05 10.27
C LEU A 14 -2.14 -14.65 9.09
N PHE A 15 -1.20 -13.72 9.28
CA PHE A 15 -0.33 -13.26 8.20
C PHE A 15 1.08 -13.86 8.24
N ARG A 16 1.39 -14.71 9.22
CA ARG A 16 2.70 -15.37 9.30
C ARG A 16 2.88 -16.28 8.09
N GLY A 17 4.04 -16.19 7.43
CA GLY A 17 4.37 -16.98 6.25
C GLY A 17 3.81 -16.43 4.93
N LEU A 18 2.89 -15.46 4.98
CA LEU A 18 2.32 -14.84 3.79
C LEU A 18 3.28 -13.85 3.13
N ARG A 19 3.14 -13.70 1.81
CA ARG A 19 3.82 -12.72 0.96
C ARG A 19 2.82 -11.63 0.57
N VAL A 20 3.01 -10.43 1.10
CA VAL A 20 2.05 -9.32 0.98
C VAL A 20 2.68 -8.16 0.20
N GLY A 21 2.03 -7.75 -0.88
CA GLY A 21 2.38 -6.55 -1.62
C GLY A 21 1.82 -5.30 -0.95
N LEU A 22 2.59 -4.22 -0.86
CA LEU A 22 2.17 -2.93 -0.32
C LEU A 22 2.15 -1.90 -1.44
N LEU A 23 0.98 -1.38 -1.79
CA LEU A 23 0.85 -0.28 -2.75
C LEU A 23 0.42 0.98 -2.00
N GLY A 24 1.38 1.87 -1.74
CA GLY A 24 1.12 3.16 -1.09
C GLY A 24 0.70 4.25 -2.07
N GLY A 25 -0.23 5.11 -1.67
CA GLY A 25 -0.68 6.22 -2.50
C GLY A 25 -1.76 7.08 -1.85
N SER A 26 -2.02 8.24 -2.44
CA SER A 26 -3.14 9.08 -2.02
C SER A 26 -4.49 8.52 -2.47
N PHE A 27 -4.54 7.82 -3.62
CA PHE A 27 -5.77 7.30 -4.24
C PHE A 27 -6.86 8.38 -4.38
N ASN A 28 -6.47 9.52 -4.98
CA ASN A 28 -7.30 10.71 -5.11
C ASN A 28 -7.45 11.13 -6.59
N PRO A 29 -8.22 10.40 -7.42
CA PRO A 29 -8.94 9.16 -7.11
C PRO A 29 -8.10 7.89 -7.37
N ALA A 30 -8.60 6.75 -6.88
CA ALA A 30 -8.15 5.45 -7.37
C ALA A 30 -8.56 5.24 -8.84
N HIS A 31 -7.83 4.40 -9.57
CA HIS A 31 -8.06 4.15 -11.00
C HIS A 31 -7.44 2.81 -11.43
N ASP A 32 -7.72 2.37 -12.66
CA ASP A 32 -7.34 1.04 -13.16
C ASP A 32 -5.83 0.78 -13.17
N GLY A 33 -5.00 1.80 -13.33
CA GLY A 33 -3.55 1.66 -13.16
C GLY A 33 -3.14 1.05 -11.81
N HIS A 34 -3.77 1.45 -10.69
CA HIS A 34 -3.50 0.86 -9.38
C HIS A 34 -3.91 -0.62 -9.33
N ARG A 35 -5.07 -0.93 -9.93
CA ARG A 35 -5.56 -2.31 -10.05
C ARG A 35 -4.63 -3.17 -10.86
N TYR A 36 -4.18 -2.68 -12.01
CA TYR A 36 -3.25 -3.36 -12.91
C TYR A 36 -1.95 -3.73 -12.19
N VAL A 37 -1.30 -2.76 -11.52
CA VAL A 37 -0.07 -3.00 -10.74
C VAL A 37 -0.29 -4.10 -9.71
N SER A 38 -1.43 -4.07 -9.02
CA SER A 38 -1.77 -5.02 -7.96
C SER A 38 -2.04 -6.42 -8.50
N THR A 39 -2.85 -6.55 -9.55
CA THR A 39 -3.18 -7.86 -10.14
C THR A 39 -1.96 -8.50 -10.80
N GLU A 40 -1.10 -7.68 -11.41
CA GLU A 40 0.11 -8.20 -12.05
C GLU A 40 1.16 -8.62 -11.02
N ALA A 41 1.31 -7.88 -9.92
CA ALA A 41 2.15 -8.28 -8.81
C ALA A 41 1.65 -9.58 -8.15
N LEU A 42 0.34 -9.70 -7.90
CA LEU A 42 -0.27 -10.95 -7.40
C LEU A 42 0.11 -12.14 -8.27
N ARG A 43 -0.01 -12.01 -9.59
CA ARG A 43 0.24 -13.09 -10.55
C ARG A 43 1.73 -13.40 -10.70
N ARG A 44 2.57 -12.40 -10.98
CA ARG A 44 3.99 -12.60 -11.32
C ARG A 44 4.87 -12.92 -10.13
N LEU A 45 4.58 -12.35 -8.97
CA LEU A 45 5.40 -12.53 -7.78
C LEU A 45 4.87 -13.64 -6.87
N GLY A 46 3.67 -14.18 -7.16
CA GLY A 46 3.01 -15.17 -6.31
C GLY A 46 2.73 -14.58 -4.92
N LEU A 47 2.12 -13.40 -4.89
CA LEU A 47 1.70 -12.77 -3.62
C LEU A 47 0.37 -13.39 -3.16
N ASP A 48 0.23 -13.53 -1.85
CA ASP A 48 -0.99 -14.02 -1.21
C ASP A 48 -2.02 -12.89 -1.12
N GLU A 49 -1.59 -11.67 -0.79
CA GLU A 49 -2.42 -10.47 -0.74
C GLU A 49 -1.67 -9.24 -1.28
N VAL A 50 -2.44 -8.23 -1.70
CA VAL A 50 -1.97 -6.87 -1.93
C VAL A 50 -2.77 -5.90 -1.08
N TRP A 51 -2.08 -5.02 -0.38
CA TRP A 51 -2.69 -3.99 0.45
C TRP A 51 -2.51 -2.62 -0.20
N TRP A 52 -3.61 -1.93 -0.45
CA TRP A 52 -3.58 -0.52 -0.80
C TRP A 52 -3.55 0.28 0.50
N LEU A 53 -2.42 0.91 0.75
CA LEU A 53 -2.19 1.79 1.89
C LEU A 53 -2.65 3.19 1.49
N VAL A 54 -3.92 3.50 1.76
CA VAL A 54 -4.48 4.83 1.46
C VAL A 54 -3.95 5.81 2.50
N SER A 55 -3.04 6.68 2.08
CA SER A 55 -2.33 7.55 3.01
C SER A 55 -3.25 8.63 3.58
N PRO A 56 -3.09 8.99 4.87
CA PRO A 56 -3.88 10.06 5.49
C PRO A 56 -3.59 11.42 4.82
N GLN A 57 -2.31 11.74 4.61
CA GLN A 57 -1.83 12.88 3.82
C GLN A 57 -0.38 12.60 3.40
N ASN A 58 -0.02 12.87 2.14
CA ASN A 58 1.39 12.86 1.72
C ASN A 58 2.00 14.24 1.99
N PRO A 59 3.08 14.38 2.78
CA PRO A 59 3.70 15.68 3.08
C PRO A 59 4.28 16.39 1.86
N LEU A 60 4.59 15.66 0.79
CA LEU A 60 5.10 16.21 -0.47
C LEU A 60 3.98 16.71 -1.39
N LYS A 61 2.71 16.53 -1.02
CA LYS A 61 1.55 16.97 -1.81
C LYS A 61 0.75 18.02 -1.04
N PRO A 62 0.22 19.05 -1.73
CA PRO A 62 -0.73 19.98 -1.11
C PRO A 62 -1.93 19.23 -0.52
N ALA A 63 -2.45 19.74 0.60
CA ALA A 63 -3.73 19.28 1.14
C ALA A 63 -4.92 19.81 0.31
N ALA A 64 -4.73 20.94 -0.37
CA ALA A 64 -5.72 21.50 -1.28
C ALA A 64 -6.07 20.51 -2.40
N GLY A 65 -7.37 20.27 -2.61
CA GLY A 65 -7.86 19.30 -3.60
C GLY A 65 -7.80 17.83 -3.17
N MET A 66 -7.40 17.52 -1.95
CA MET A 66 -7.46 16.15 -1.43
C MET A 66 -8.85 15.84 -0.90
N ALA A 67 -9.51 14.83 -1.47
CA ALA A 67 -10.79 14.36 -0.94
C ALA A 67 -10.63 13.77 0.47
N PRO A 68 -11.69 13.79 1.30
CA PRO A 68 -11.68 13.14 2.61
C PRO A 68 -11.21 11.69 2.54
N LEU A 69 -10.45 11.25 3.56
CA LEU A 69 -9.88 9.89 3.60
C LEU A 69 -10.96 8.80 3.41
N ALA A 70 -12.16 9.01 3.99
CA ALA A 70 -13.28 8.08 3.85
C ALA A 70 -13.74 7.92 2.39
N GLU A 71 -13.81 9.01 1.63
CA GLU A 71 -14.19 8.99 0.20
C GLU A 71 -13.13 8.30 -0.64
N ARG A 72 -11.85 8.59 -0.39
CA ARG A 72 -10.73 7.92 -1.07
C ARG A 72 -10.69 6.42 -0.80
N LEU A 73 -10.95 6.01 0.44
CA LEU A 73 -11.11 4.59 0.80
C LEU A 73 -12.29 3.95 0.08
N ALA A 74 -13.43 4.64 -0.03
CA ALA A 74 -14.60 4.13 -0.75
C ALA A 74 -14.32 3.97 -2.25
N GLY A 75 -13.74 4.98 -2.90
CA GLY A 75 -13.32 4.93 -4.29
C GLY A 75 -12.29 3.83 -4.57
N ALA A 76 -11.29 3.69 -3.69
CA ALA A 76 -10.31 2.61 -3.77
C ALA A 76 -10.95 1.21 -3.72
N ARG A 77 -11.93 0.98 -2.83
CA ARG A 77 -12.68 -0.29 -2.77
C ARG A 77 -13.49 -0.53 -4.04
N ALA A 78 -14.12 0.52 -4.58
CA ALA A 78 -14.91 0.43 -5.80
C ALA A 78 -14.08 0.07 -7.03
N VAL A 79 -12.82 0.50 -7.09
CA VAL A 79 -11.88 0.20 -8.19
C VAL A 79 -11.21 -1.17 -8.01
N ALA A 80 -10.70 -1.50 -6.82
CA ALA A 80 -9.86 -2.70 -6.64
C ALA A 80 -10.58 -4.01 -6.99
N ARG A 81 -11.83 -4.19 -6.52
CA ARG A 81 -12.72 -5.34 -6.79
C ARG A 81 -11.99 -6.67 -7.02
N HIS A 82 -11.24 -7.11 -6.01
CA HIS A 82 -10.49 -8.37 -6.05
C HIS A 82 -10.37 -8.96 -4.64
N PRO A 83 -10.62 -10.27 -4.42
CA PRO A 83 -10.67 -10.86 -3.08
C PRO A 83 -9.34 -10.84 -2.34
N ARG A 84 -8.22 -10.80 -3.07
CA ARG A 84 -6.85 -10.71 -2.52
C ARG A 84 -6.31 -9.27 -2.48
N ILE A 85 -7.14 -8.26 -2.77
CA ILE A 85 -6.73 -6.85 -2.64
C ILE A 85 -7.49 -6.24 -1.45
N ARG A 86 -6.75 -5.79 -0.46
CA ARG A 86 -7.25 -5.17 0.77
C ARG A 86 -7.04 -3.68 0.73
N ILE A 87 -8.10 -2.91 0.99
CA ILE A 87 -8.03 -1.43 1.08
C ILE A 87 -8.00 -1.03 2.54
N THR A 88 -6.96 -0.29 2.95
CA THR A 88 -6.75 0.04 4.36
C THR A 88 -6.20 1.45 4.56
N ALA A 89 -6.61 2.08 5.66
CA ALA A 89 -6.01 3.29 6.21
C ALA A 89 -5.03 2.95 7.34
N LEU A 90 -4.23 1.91 7.13
CA LEU A 90 -3.31 1.37 8.14
C LEU A 90 -2.35 2.44 8.67
N GLU A 91 -1.83 3.28 7.79
CA GLU A 91 -0.91 4.37 8.16
C GLU A 91 -1.54 5.34 9.15
N ALA A 92 -2.81 5.70 8.96
CA ALA A 92 -3.54 6.53 9.92
C ALA A 92 -3.69 5.85 11.30
N ARG A 93 -3.91 4.53 11.33
CA ARG A 93 -3.99 3.75 12.58
C ARG A 93 -2.63 3.58 13.26
N LEU A 94 -1.55 3.53 12.49
CA LEU A 94 -0.19 3.45 12.99
C LEU A 94 0.39 4.81 13.36
N GLY A 95 -0.27 5.92 12.98
CA GLY A 95 0.25 7.26 13.13
C GLY A 95 1.48 7.53 12.24
N THR A 96 1.60 6.82 11.11
CA THR A 96 2.72 6.97 10.18
C THR A 96 2.33 7.81 8.98
N THR A 97 3.29 8.60 8.51
CA THR A 97 3.13 9.48 7.35
C THR A 97 4.19 9.20 6.29
N TRP A 98 5.36 8.73 6.71
CA TRP A 98 6.47 8.39 5.83
C TRP A 98 6.54 6.89 5.59
N THR A 99 6.82 6.49 4.35
CA THR A 99 6.94 5.09 3.95
C THR A 99 7.93 4.30 4.83
N ILE A 100 9.06 4.91 5.21
CA ILE A 100 10.05 4.28 6.10
C ILE A 100 9.46 3.93 7.46
N ASP A 101 8.66 4.82 8.06
CA ASP A 101 8.02 4.60 9.36
C ASP A 101 6.98 3.49 9.26
N THR A 102 6.19 3.49 8.17
CA THR A 102 5.23 2.42 7.87
C THR A 102 5.93 1.07 7.75
N ILE A 103 7.05 0.98 7.02
CA ILE A 103 7.83 -0.27 6.85
C ILE A 103 8.37 -0.77 8.19
N VAL A 104 8.95 0.11 9.01
CA VAL A 104 9.47 -0.25 10.34
C VAL A 104 8.34 -0.75 11.25
N ALA A 105 7.20 -0.05 11.26
CA ALA A 105 6.04 -0.45 12.05
C ALA A 105 5.47 -1.80 11.59
N LEU A 106 5.38 -2.05 10.28
CA LEU A 106 4.94 -3.32 9.72
C LEU A 106 5.87 -4.47 10.10
N GLY A 107 7.19 -4.28 9.99
CA GLY A 107 8.17 -5.31 10.36
C GLY A 107 8.09 -5.71 11.83
N ARG A 108 7.82 -4.74 12.73
CA ARG A 108 7.60 -5.01 14.16
C ARG A 108 6.27 -5.69 14.42
N ARG A 109 5.21 -5.30 13.71
CA ARG A 109 3.83 -5.71 14.00
C ARG A 109 3.42 -7.01 13.32
N PHE A 110 4.13 -7.46 12.29
CA PHE A 110 3.85 -8.70 11.56
C PHE A 110 5.11 -9.56 11.42
N PRO A 111 5.66 -10.06 12.55
CA PRO A 111 6.86 -10.87 12.51
C PRO A 111 6.60 -12.17 11.73
N GLY A 112 7.26 -12.33 10.59
CA GLY A 112 7.15 -13.51 9.72
C GLY A 112 6.29 -13.30 8.47
N THR A 113 5.70 -12.13 8.26
CA THR A 113 5.12 -11.74 6.96
C THR A 113 6.21 -11.18 6.07
N ARG A 114 6.24 -11.59 4.80
CA ARG A 114 7.19 -11.07 3.80
C ARG A 114 6.52 -9.96 3.01
N PHE A 115 6.87 -8.72 3.32
CA PHE A 115 6.36 -7.57 2.59
C PHE A 115 7.18 -7.27 1.33
N VAL A 116 6.50 -6.83 0.28
CA VAL A 116 7.10 -6.30 -0.95
C VAL A 116 6.46 -4.96 -1.24
N TRP A 117 7.23 -3.90 -1.38
CA TRP A 117 6.71 -2.61 -1.81
C TRP A 117 6.44 -2.63 -3.32
N LEU A 118 5.23 -2.26 -3.72
CA LEU A 118 4.78 -2.19 -5.10
C LEU A 118 4.72 -0.73 -5.54
N MET A 119 5.21 -0.46 -6.75
CA MET A 119 5.04 0.84 -7.38
C MET A 119 4.98 0.72 -8.91
N GLY A 120 4.35 1.68 -9.57
CA GLY A 120 4.49 1.87 -11.00
C GLY A 120 5.86 2.44 -11.36
N ALA A 121 6.34 2.19 -12.57
CA ALA A 121 7.62 2.71 -13.06
C ALA A 121 7.71 4.25 -13.07
N ASP A 122 6.57 4.93 -13.19
CA ASP A 122 6.44 6.38 -13.06
C ASP A 122 6.84 6.93 -11.68
N ASN A 123 6.75 6.11 -10.62
CA ASN A 123 7.15 6.51 -9.27
C ASN A 123 8.67 6.42 -9.04
N LEU A 124 9.41 5.68 -9.88
CA LEU A 124 10.85 5.49 -9.70
C LEU A 124 11.63 6.81 -9.69
N VAL A 125 11.26 7.74 -10.57
CA VAL A 125 11.95 9.04 -10.68
C VAL A 125 11.81 9.90 -9.42
N GLN A 126 10.84 9.60 -8.55
CA GLN A 126 10.59 10.33 -7.32
C GLN A 126 11.29 9.72 -6.10
N ILE A 127 11.89 8.53 -6.22
CA ILE A 127 12.48 7.79 -5.09
C ILE A 127 13.53 8.60 -4.32
N PRO A 128 14.46 9.34 -4.95
CA PRO A 128 15.43 10.15 -4.20
C PRO A 128 14.80 11.22 -3.30
N ARG A 129 13.54 11.58 -3.52
CA ARG A 129 12.78 12.54 -2.69
C ARG A 129 12.11 11.89 -1.49
N TRP A 130 12.10 10.56 -1.40
CA TRP A 130 11.50 9.85 -0.28
C TRP A 130 12.43 9.96 0.92
N ARG A 131 11.83 10.22 2.09
CA ARG A 131 12.57 10.26 3.35
C ARG A 131 13.25 8.89 3.58
N ASP A 132 14.55 8.93 3.81
CA ASP A 132 15.40 7.76 4.05
C ASP A 132 15.25 6.67 2.97
N TRP A 133 15.16 7.07 1.70
CA TRP A 133 14.95 6.14 0.58
C TRP A 133 15.97 4.99 0.54
N SER A 134 17.24 5.23 0.86
CA SER A 134 18.26 4.16 0.93
C SER A 134 17.93 3.12 2.02
N SER A 135 17.45 3.57 3.19
CA SER A 135 16.99 2.71 4.28
C SER A 135 15.76 1.89 3.87
N ILE A 136 14.85 2.47 3.08
CA ILE A 136 13.69 1.75 2.53
C ILE A 136 14.17 0.56 1.68
N PHE A 137 15.06 0.80 0.71
CA PHE A 137 15.57 -0.23 -0.20
C PHE A 137 16.36 -1.31 0.53
N ASN A 138 16.98 -0.99 1.66
CA ASN A 138 17.69 -1.95 2.51
C ASN A 138 16.75 -2.79 3.40
N ARG A 139 15.49 -2.39 3.58
CA ARG A 139 14.55 -3.02 4.54
C ARG A 139 13.46 -3.85 3.88
N ILE A 140 13.11 -3.56 2.64
CA ILE A 140 12.00 -4.23 1.96
C ILE A 140 12.36 -4.51 0.50
N ALA A 141 11.90 -5.65 -0.02
CA ALA A 141 11.95 -5.90 -1.45
C ALA A 141 11.05 -4.91 -2.19
N ILE A 142 11.49 -4.43 -3.35
CA ILE A 142 10.74 -3.47 -4.16
C ILE A 142 10.46 -4.08 -5.53
N ALA A 143 9.19 -4.07 -5.93
CA ALA A 143 8.76 -4.47 -7.25
C ALA A 143 8.23 -3.27 -8.03
N VAL A 144 8.87 -3.00 -9.15
CA VAL A 144 8.46 -1.95 -10.08
C VAL A 144 7.72 -2.60 -11.24
N ILE A 145 6.47 -2.18 -11.45
CA ILE A 145 5.65 -2.69 -12.54
C ILE A 145 5.64 -1.66 -13.67
N ALA A 146 6.20 -2.05 -14.82
CA ALA A 146 6.13 -1.27 -16.04
C ALA A 146 4.69 -1.26 -16.57
N ARG A 147 4.24 -0.09 -17.00
CA ARG A 147 2.98 0.10 -17.72
C ARG A 147 3.34 0.49 -19.15
N ALA A 148 2.84 -0.22 -20.15
CA ALA A 148 2.88 0.31 -21.51
C ALA A 148 2.00 1.58 -21.56
N PRO A 149 2.45 2.69 -22.17
CA PRO A 149 1.57 3.81 -22.43
C PRO A 149 0.52 3.32 -23.43
N TYR A 150 -0.75 3.39 -23.04
CA TYR A 150 -1.88 3.36 -23.96
C TYR A 150 -2.24 4.81 -24.29
#